data_AF-I3ZMI6-F1
#
_entry.id   AF-I3ZMI6-F1
#
_cell.length_a   1.000
_cell.length_b   1.000
_cell.length_c   1.000
_cell.angle_alpha   90.00
_cell.angle_beta   90.00
_cell.angle_gamma   90.00
#
_symmetry.space_group_name_H-M   'P 1'
#
loop_
_entity.id
_entity.type
_entity.pdbx_description
1 polymer ?
#
loop_
_entity_poly.entity_id
_entity_poly.type
_entity_poly.pdbx_seq_one_letter_code
_entity_poly.pdbx_strand_id
1 'polypeptide(L)'
;MSALRGLTSGWRAVCLIAITYVYFLIFAQFAFLNRLGQLGIEDAHLQAVMATMALAGIVFSLIAAFRRFAPAQRLGIAFLLCGMAASASILRLNLAGAIAVAFCIGAGLGLLTVTLVSNLDLWVGTNDGIAAAGLGTGLGYFFCNIPALFTASPHHQSFTAAILCLLGYAVAQRANARPSLPTRNTRASAIPFAFALVGLTALVWLDSAAFFIIQNTPTLKAGTWEGNLHLWTNACLHLGAALLSAYLLRRRGTAFVLCSAVLALAIACILLHDPARVVLASLFYPIGVSLYSVALVAYPSFLAESGSATERSRKAGLIYAIAGWFGSAMGIGMGQHLKQVPIPFVAVAVLCIFGTTLFRLARTHRKEMTVVSLALIGALCLYLPQNLTTQSASPSSAVERGRRVYIAEGCIHCHSQYIRPNTADILTWGPAMTLAELRAQNPPLIGNRRQGPDLSQVGGRRSPLWLKAHFFDPDQVSRASFMPSYRYLFQDATRGDDLVQYLANLRSPNYPDHLAAEQAWHLSASSIANADADKGALLYGDHCATCHEVDGATRAKWSSSFKRLPPSLHDGPWQHVHLNATPEARIQQLAQIVRFGIPQTDMPGHEYLSDQDISSIVLWLNQSIAPNNGSIRPGENL
;
A
#
# COMPACT_ATOMS: atom_id res chain seq x y z
N MET A 1 8.46 14.44 58.33
CA MET A 1 8.44 13.16 57.56
C MET A 1 7.06 12.73 57.04
N SER A 2 5.92 13.17 57.61
CA SER A 2 4.58 12.83 57.08
C SER A 2 4.21 13.59 55.80
N ALA A 3 4.61 14.87 55.66
CA ALA A 3 4.35 15.68 54.47
C ALA A 3 5.07 15.16 53.19
N LEU A 4 6.30 14.65 53.33
CA LEU A 4 7.06 14.00 52.25
C LEU A 4 6.47 12.63 51.84
N ARG A 5 5.82 11.91 52.78
CA ARG A 5 5.07 10.68 52.46
C ARG A 5 3.77 10.98 51.69
N GLY A 6 3.13 12.13 51.94
CA GLY A 6 1.95 12.59 51.20
C GLY A 6 2.26 12.90 49.73
N LEU A 7 3.30 13.69 49.48
CA LEU A 7 3.75 14.08 48.12
C LEU A 7 4.19 12.89 47.27
N THR A 8 4.81 11.87 47.85
CA THR A 8 5.27 10.67 47.13
C THR A 8 4.18 9.61 46.90
N SER A 9 2.99 9.76 47.52
CA SER A 9 1.94 8.74 47.44
C SER A 9 1.20 8.73 46.10
N GLY A 10 1.04 9.89 45.46
CA GLY A 10 0.20 10.02 44.25
C GLY A 10 0.94 10.06 42.91
N TRP A 11 2.28 10.04 42.92
CA TRP A 11 3.10 9.86 41.72
C TRP A 11 3.27 8.40 41.31
N ARG A 12 2.95 7.44 42.20
CA ARG A 12 3.15 6.01 41.92
C ARG A 12 2.30 5.55 40.75
N ALA A 13 1.01 5.89 40.72
CA ALA A 13 0.14 5.59 39.58
C ALA A 13 0.66 6.22 38.28
N VAL A 14 1.09 7.49 38.32
CA VAL A 14 1.66 8.20 37.17
C VAL A 14 2.89 7.45 36.62
N CYS A 15 3.82 7.07 37.50
CA CYS A 15 5.01 6.31 37.12
C CYS A 15 4.67 4.94 36.52
N LEU A 16 3.77 4.18 37.16
CA LEU A 16 3.38 2.85 36.69
C LEU A 16 2.74 2.92 35.29
N ILE A 17 1.88 3.91 35.05
CA ILE A 17 1.26 4.12 33.73
C ILE A 17 2.32 4.53 32.71
N ALA A 18 3.17 5.51 33.02
CA ALA A 18 4.21 5.98 32.10
C ALA A 18 5.18 4.85 31.70
N ILE A 19 5.63 4.05 32.67
CA ILE A 19 6.48 2.88 32.44
C ILE A 19 5.78 1.85 31.54
N THR A 20 4.50 1.61 31.77
CA THR A 20 3.69 0.68 30.95
C THR A 20 3.64 1.12 29.49
N TYR A 21 3.40 2.41 29.26
CA TYR A 21 3.38 2.98 27.90
C TYR A 21 4.74 2.92 27.22
N VAL A 22 5.82 3.26 27.92
CA VAL A 22 7.18 3.15 27.37
C VAL A 22 7.50 1.70 27.01
N TYR A 23 7.18 0.74 27.87
CA TYR A 23 7.38 -0.67 27.56
C TYR A 23 6.59 -1.10 26.32
N PHE A 24 5.31 -0.74 26.23
CA PHE A 24 4.46 -1.13 25.11
C PHE A 24 4.90 -0.49 23.78
N LEU A 25 5.02 0.83 23.74
CA LEU A 25 5.30 1.57 22.51
C LEU A 25 6.74 1.35 22.07
N ILE A 26 7.72 1.69 22.91
CA ILE A 26 9.14 1.67 22.51
C ILE A 26 9.67 0.25 22.38
N PHE A 27 9.34 -0.65 23.30
CA PHE A 27 9.87 -2.00 23.25
C PHE A 27 8.99 -2.98 22.47
N ALA A 28 7.76 -3.24 22.92
CA ALA A 28 6.95 -4.32 22.35
C ALA A 28 6.54 -4.04 20.89
N GLN A 29 6.24 -2.77 20.55
CA GLN A 29 5.77 -2.37 19.22
C GLN A 29 6.90 -1.96 18.27
N PHE A 30 7.97 -1.30 18.74
CA PHE A 30 9.09 -0.87 17.87
C PHE A 30 10.32 -1.78 17.99
N ALA A 31 10.98 -1.81 19.15
CA ALA A 31 12.27 -2.47 19.30
C ALA A 31 12.20 -3.97 18.96
N PHE A 32 11.19 -4.67 19.49
CA PHE A 32 11.05 -6.11 19.27
C PHE A 32 10.80 -6.44 17.79
N LEU A 33 9.91 -5.70 17.11
CA LEU A 33 9.64 -5.92 15.68
C LEU A 33 10.86 -5.62 14.81
N ASN A 34 11.57 -4.53 15.08
CA ASN A 34 12.81 -4.20 14.38
C ASN A 34 13.88 -5.29 14.62
N ARG A 35 13.96 -5.81 15.85
CA ARG A 35 14.87 -6.91 16.19
C ARG A 35 14.55 -8.20 15.42
N LEU A 36 13.27 -8.55 15.25
CA LEU A 36 12.87 -9.71 14.44
C LEU A 36 13.30 -9.56 12.98
N GLY A 37 13.12 -8.36 12.39
CA GLY A 37 13.61 -8.06 11.05
C GLY A 37 15.14 -8.20 10.93
N GLN A 38 15.90 -7.70 11.91
CA GLN A 38 17.36 -7.89 11.95
C GLN A 38 17.81 -9.36 12.04
N LEU A 39 16.94 -10.25 12.52
CA LEU A 39 17.19 -11.69 12.64
C LEU A 39 16.66 -12.48 11.44
N GLY A 40 16.10 -11.82 10.41
CA GLY A 40 15.53 -12.45 9.23
C GLY A 40 14.21 -13.20 9.50
N ILE A 41 13.50 -12.87 10.58
CA ILE A 41 12.18 -13.43 10.88
C ILE A 41 11.14 -12.56 10.19
N GLU A 42 10.79 -12.93 8.96
CA GLU A 42 9.90 -12.18 8.06
C GLU A 42 8.66 -13.00 7.68
N ASP A 43 7.72 -12.37 6.96
CA ASP A 43 6.51 -12.98 6.39
C ASP A 43 5.71 -13.90 7.35
N ALA A 44 5.53 -15.17 7.00
CA ALA A 44 4.75 -16.14 7.76
C ALA A 44 5.31 -16.37 9.18
N HIS A 45 6.63 -16.30 9.34
CA HIS A 45 7.26 -16.42 10.65
C HIS A 45 6.94 -15.21 11.53
N LEU A 46 6.98 -14.01 10.96
CA LEU A 46 6.59 -12.79 11.67
C LEU A 46 5.11 -12.83 12.08
N GLN A 47 4.23 -13.30 11.19
CA GLN A 47 2.81 -13.49 11.50
C GLN A 47 2.59 -14.46 12.67
N ALA A 48 3.31 -15.58 12.70
CA ALA A 48 3.20 -16.55 13.79
C ALA A 48 3.69 -15.96 15.13
N VAL A 49 4.80 -15.23 15.13
CA VAL A 49 5.32 -14.54 16.33
C VAL A 49 4.31 -13.50 16.83
N MET A 50 3.72 -12.72 15.92
CA MET A 50 2.72 -11.71 16.26
C MET A 50 1.41 -12.29 16.76
N ALA A 51 0.91 -13.35 16.12
CA ALA A 51 -0.27 -14.07 16.57
C ALA A 51 -0.06 -14.66 17.97
N THR A 52 1.12 -15.19 18.26
CA THR A 52 1.47 -15.70 19.59
C THR A 52 1.43 -14.60 20.65
N MET A 53 2.02 -13.44 20.34
CA MET A 53 1.99 -12.27 21.23
C MET A 53 0.55 -11.84 21.52
N ALA A 54 -0.27 -11.71 20.48
CA ALA A 54 -1.67 -11.29 20.60
C ALA A 54 -2.51 -12.30 21.39
N LEU A 55 -2.38 -13.59 21.10
CA LEU A 55 -3.13 -14.65 21.79
C LEU A 55 -2.77 -14.72 23.27
N ALA A 56 -1.48 -14.67 23.60
CA ALA A 56 -1.01 -14.61 24.99
C ALA A 56 -1.57 -13.37 25.69
N GLY A 57 -1.55 -12.22 25.01
CA GLY A 57 -2.17 -10.98 25.47
C GLY A 57 -3.65 -11.12 25.85
N ILE A 58 -4.46 -11.64 24.93
CA ILE A 58 -5.90 -11.89 25.14
C ILE A 58 -6.12 -12.79 26.35
N VAL A 59 -5.43 -13.95 26.37
CA VAL A 59 -5.59 -14.96 27.41
C VAL A 59 -5.21 -14.39 28.77
N PHE A 60 -4.05 -13.73 28.90
CA PHE A 60 -3.61 -13.21 30.19
C PHE A 60 -4.37 -11.96 30.64
N SER A 61 -4.93 -11.17 29.72
CA SER A 61 -5.89 -10.11 30.08
C SER A 61 -7.16 -10.68 30.72
N LEU A 62 -7.68 -11.80 30.19
CA LEU A 62 -8.84 -12.48 30.80
C LEU A 62 -8.47 -13.17 32.12
N ILE A 63 -7.29 -13.79 32.20
CA ILE A 63 -6.82 -14.48 33.41
C ILE A 63 -6.56 -13.48 34.55
N ALA A 64 -6.10 -12.27 34.25
CA ALA A 64 -5.88 -11.22 35.24
C ALA A 64 -7.16 -10.82 36.00
N ALA A 65 -8.35 -11.21 35.52
CA ALA A 65 -9.59 -11.04 36.26
C ALA A 65 -9.74 -11.99 37.47
N PHE A 66 -8.91 -13.05 37.58
CA PHE A 66 -8.99 -14.04 38.66
C PHE A 66 -8.08 -13.71 39.85
N ARG A 67 -8.57 -14.02 41.06
CA ARG A 67 -8.04 -13.52 42.35
C ARG A 67 -7.00 -14.40 43.05
N ARG A 68 -6.13 -15.12 42.33
CA ARG A 68 -5.13 -15.98 43.01
C ARG A 68 -4.05 -15.21 43.78
N PHE A 69 -3.71 -13.99 43.36
CA PHE A 69 -2.65 -13.17 43.95
C PHE A 69 -3.13 -11.78 44.35
N ALA A 70 -2.48 -11.18 45.36
CA ALA A 70 -2.74 -9.78 45.71
C ALA A 70 -2.38 -8.85 44.54
N PRO A 71 -3.10 -7.72 44.33
CA PRO A 71 -2.87 -6.85 43.17
C PRO A 71 -1.42 -6.36 43.01
N ALA A 72 -0.75 -5.99 44.12
CA ALA A 72 0.64 -5.54 44.09
C ALA A 72 1.62 -6.66 43.70
N GLN A 73 1.42 -7.87 44.21
CA GLN A 73 2.22 -9.04 43.83
C GLN A 73 2.01 -9.38 42.36
N ARG A 74 0.76 -9.40 41.89
CA ARG A 74 0.42 -9.70 40.49
C ARG A 74 0.99 -8.66 39.54
N LEU A 75 0.91 -7.37 39.88
CA LEU A 75 1.50 -6.30 39.09
C LEU A 75 3.03 -6.41 39.07
N GLY A 76 3.64 -6.76 40.21
CA GLY A 76 5.07 -7.05 40.30
C GLY A 76 5.51 -8.21 39.40
N ILE A 77 4.81 -9.35 39.45
CA ILE A 77 5.06 -10.50 38.57
C ILE A 77 4.96 -10.08 37.10
N ALA A 78 3.96 -9.27 36.76
CA ALA A 78 3.78 -8.80 35.39
C ALA A 78 4.94 -7.92 34.92
N PHE A 79 5.42 -6.98 35.76
CA PHE A 79 6.61 -6.19 35.44
C PHE A 79 7.87 -7.04 35.31
N LEU A 80 8.07 -8.04 36.17
CA LEU A 80 9.20 -8.95 36.06
C LEU A 80 9.13 -9.76 34.75
N LEU A 81 7.96 -10.26 34.39
CA LEU A 81 7.76 -10.98 33.12
C LEU A 81 8.04 -10.08 31.91
N CYS A 82 7.54 -8.85 31.93
CA CYS A 82 7.84 -7.84 30.90
C CYS A 82 9.35 -7.54 30.82
N GLY A 83 10.01 -7.31 31.96
CA GLY A 83 11.44 -7.04 32.04
C GLY A 83 12.29 -8.21 31.53
N MET A 84 11.94 -9.44 31.91
CA MET A 84 12.60 -10.66 31.40
C MET A 84 12.46 -10.78 29.89
N ALA A 85 11.27 -10.51 29.33
CA ALA A 85 11.07 -10.54 27.88
C ALA A 85 11.92 -9.49 27.15
N ALA A 86 12.01 -8.27 27.71
CA ALA A 86 12.86 -7.21 27.18
C ALA A 86 14.36 -7.59 27.25
N SER A 87 14.83 -8.14 28.36
CA SER A 87 16.22 -8.63 28.47
C SER A 87 16.49 -9.80 27.52
N ALA A 88 15.58 -10.76 27.40
CA ALA A 88 15.74 -11.91 26.52
C ALA A 88 15.79 -11.52 25.03
N SER A 89 15.11 -10.44 24.63
CA SER A 89 15.12 -9.95 23.25
C SER A 89 16.49 -9.47 22.75
N ILE A 90 17.40 -9.13 23.67
CA ILE A 90 18.77 -8.69 23.38
C ILE A 90 19.62 -9.87 22.90
N LEU A 91 19.28 -11.09 23.33
CA LEU A 91 20.01 -12.31 22.99
C LEU A 91 19.88 -12.63 21.49
N ARG A 92 20.68 -13.60 21.01
CA ARG A 92 20.50 -14.18 19.69
C ARG A 92 19.29 -15.11 19.74
N LEU A 93 18.23 -14.78 19.01
CA LEU A 93 17.00 -15.58 18.97
C LEU A 93 16.91 -16.33 17.65
N ASN A 94 16.57 -17.61 17.72
CA ASN A 94 15.97 -18.34 16.61
C ASN A 94 14.44 -18.16 16.64
N LEU A 95 13.72 -18.75 15.68
CA LEU A 95 12.25 -18.64 15.62
C LEU A 95 11.57 -19.09 16.93
N ALA A 96 11.97 -20.21 17.51
CA ALA A 96 11.40 -20.70 18.76
C ALA A 96 11.64 -19.73 19.93
N GLY A 97 12.85 -19.15 20.01
CA GLY A 97 13.18 -18.10 20.98
C GLY A 97 12.34 -16.84 20.77
N ALA A 98 12.13 -16.42 19.52
CA ALA A 98 11.28 -15.28 19.18
C ALA A 98 9.81 -15.51 19.59
N ILE A 99 9.27 -16.70 19.33
CA ILE A 99 7.92 -17.10 19.75
C ILE A 99 7.81 -17.09 21.28
N ALA A 100 8.81 -17.61 22.00
CA ALA A 100 8.82 -17.62 23.45
C ALA A 100 8.88 -16.20 24.04
N VAL A 101 9.72 -15.32 23.49
CA VAL A 101 9.77 -13.90 23.89
C VAL A 101 8.45 -13.21 23.61
N ALA A 102 7.87 -13.40 22.42
CA ALA A 102 6.57 -12.84 22.06
C ALA A 102 5.44 -13.30 22.99
N PHE A 103 5.42 -14.59 23.35
CA PHE A 103 4.49 -15.10 24.36
C PHE A 103 4.66 -14.39 25.70
N CYS A 104 5.89 -14.22 26.18
CA CYS A 104 6.18 -13.51 27.43
C CYS A 104 5.79 -12.03 27.38
N ILE A 105 5.99 -11.35 26.24
CA ILE A 105 5.53 -9.97 26.01
C ILE A 105 4.00 -9.92 26.15
N GLY A 106 3.28 -10.76 25.42
CA GLY A 106 1.82 -10.82 25.46
C GLY A 106 1.28 -11.14 26.85
N ALA A 107 1.79 -12.20 27.47
CA ALA A 107 1.40 -12.62 28.82
C ALA A 107 1.68 -11.55 29.88
N GLY A 108 2.87 -10.93 29.82
CA GLY A 108 3.30 -9.86 30.71
C GLY A 108 2.41 -8.63 30.58
N LEU A 109 2.25 -8.09 29.37
CA LEU A 109 1.42 -6.91 29.10
C LEU A 109 -0.06 -7.15 29.42
N GLY A 110 -0.60 -8.32 29.08
CA GLY A 110 -1.99 -8.67 29.38
C GLY A 110 -2.27 -8.68 30.87
N LEU A 111 -1.35 -9.25 31.68
CA LEU A 111 -1.45 -9.25 33.14
C LEU A 111 -1.22 -7.85 33.73
N LEU A 112 -0.22 -7.14 33.22
CA LEU A 112 0.23 -5.84 33.71
C LEU A 112 -0.85 -4.78 33.53
N THR A 113 -1.36 -4.61 32.30
CA THR A 113 -2.35 -3.59 31.97
C THR A 113 -3.63 -3.78 32.77
N VAL A 114 -4.21 -4.98 32.75
CA VAL A 114 -5.47 -5.29 33.46
C VAL A 114 -5.31 -5.15 34.97
N THR A 115 -4.18 -5.60 35.54
CA THR A 115 -3.94 -5.46 36.98
C THR A 115 -3.83 -4.00 37.39
N LEU A 116 -3.07 -3.21 36.63
CA LEU A 116 -2.84 -1.79 36.89
C LEU A 116 -4.16 -1.01 36.83
N VAL A 117 -4.89 -1.09 35.71
CA VAL A 117 -6.07 -0.26 35.46
C VAL A 117 -7.31 -0.65 36.24
N SER A 118 -7.38 -1.89 36.76
CA SER A 118 -8.46 -2.31 37.66
C SER A 118 -8.17 -2.01 39.14
N ASN A 119 -6.93 -1.65 39.49
CA ASN A 119 -6.53 -1.39 40.87
C ASN A 119 -5.80 -0.04 41.03
N LEU A 120 -6.00 0.89 40.11
CA LEU A 120 -5.24 2.15 40.06
C LEU A 120 -5.41 2.97 41.35
N ASP A 121 -6.55 2.83 42.02
CA ASP A 121 -6.87 3.40 43.32
C ASP A 121 -5.85 3.06 44.42
N LEU A 122 -5.15 1.93 44.33
CA LEU A 122 -4.10 1.54 45.29
C LEU A 122 -2.85 2.43 45.21
N TRP A 123 -2.57 3.04 44.05
CA TRP A 123 -1.32 3.77 43.80
C TRP A 123 -1.54 5.27 43.53
N VAL A 124 -2.78 5.74 43.61
CA VAL A 124 -3.14 7.16 43.46
C VAL A 124 -2.99 7.94 44.79
N GLY A 125 -3.13 7.26 45.94
CA GLY A 125 -3.02 7.93 47.25
C GLY A 125 -4.13 8.97 47.44
N THR A 126 -3.76 10.20 47.81
CA THR A 126 -4.69 11.33 47.99
C THR A 126 -4.94 12.14 46.70
N ASN A 127 -4.29 11.78 45.59
CA ASN A 127 -4.43 12.52 44.33
C ASN A 127 -5.74 12.18 43.62
N ASP A 128 -6.14 13.02 42.68
CA ASP A 128 -7.25 12.71 41.78
C ASP A 128 -6.81 11.66 40.75
N GLY A 129 -7.45 10.49 40.77
CA GLY A 129 -7.10 9.35 39.93
C GLY A 129 -7.24 9.59 38.43
N ILE A 130 -8.17 10.46 38.00
CA ILE A 130 -8.33 10.82 36.58
C ILE A 130 -7.17 11.74 36.13
N ALA A 131 -6.66 12.64 37.00
CA ALA A 131 -5.44 13.40 36.68
C ALA A 131 -4.24 12.48 36.59
N ALA A 132 -4.10 11.56 37.55
CA ALA A 132 -2.99 10.62 37.54
C ALA A 132 -2.98 9.79 36.25
N ALA A 133 -4.16 9.36 35.78
CA ALA A 133 -4.31 8.69 34.48
C ALA A 133 -3.91 9.60 33.31
N GLY A 134 -4.38 10.85 33.28
CA GLY A 134 -4.02 11.82 32.24
C GLY A 134 -2.52 12.11 32.17
N LEU A 135 -1.93 12.47 33.31
CA LEU A 135 -0.51 12.79 33.41
C LEU A 135 0.37 11.57 33.13
N GLY A 136 0.04 10.39 33.67
CA GLY A 136 0.80 9.16 33.44
C GLY A 136 0.79 8.74 31.98
N THR A 137 -0.38 8.80 31.33
CA THR A 137 -0.53 8.50 29.90
C THR A 137 0.23 9.51 29.05
N GLY A 138 0.07 10.81 29.35
CA GLY A 138 0.74 11.90 28.64
C GLY A 138 2.26 11.83 28.75
N LEU A 139 2.80 11.58 29.96
CA LEU A 139 4.24 11.37 30.16
C LEU A 139 4.74 10.10 29.46
N GLY A 140 3.95 9.03 29.44
CA GLY A 140 4.25 7.81 28.68
C GLY A 140 4.50 8.12 27.21
N TYR A 141 3.55 8.78 26.54
CA TYR A 141 3.73 9.21 25.14
C TYR A 141 4.86 10.22 24.97
N PHE A 142 5.00 11.19 25.89
CA PHE A 142 6.05 12.20 25.84
C PHE A 142 7.44 11.53 25.81
N PHE A 143 7.71 10.61 26.73
CA PHE A 143 8.99 9.90 26.78
C PHE A 143 9.21 9.03 25.55
N CYS A 144 8.17 8.39 25.02
CA CYS A 144 8.26 7.62 23.79
C CYS A 144 8.62 8.48 22.57
N ASN A 145 8.35 9.78 22.60
CA ASN A 145 8.66 10.70 21.50
C ASN A 145 9.93 11.53 21.76
N ILE A 146 10.73 11.21 22.79
CA ILE A 146 12.06 11.83 22.92
C ILE A 146 12.96 11.28 21.82
N PRO A 147 13.57 12.13 20.96
CA PRO A 147 14.36 11.66 19.82
C PRO A 147 15.42 10.63 20.20
N ALA A 148 16.19 10.91 21.25
CA ALA A 148 17.25 10.02 21.74
C ALA A 148 16.76 8.62 22.14
N LEU A 149 15.50 8.47 22.56
CA LEU A 149 14.92 7.17 22.88
C LEU A 149 14.22 6.55 21.67
N PHE A 150 13.45 7.34 20.91
CA PHE A 150 12.67 6.86 19.78
C PHE A 150 13.56 6.34 18.63
N THR A 151 14.68 7.00 18.34
CA THR A 151 15.61 6.61 17.27
C THR A 151 16.75 5.73 17.78
N ALA A 152 16.76 5.34 19.05
CA ALA A 152 17.77 4.45 19.60
C ALA A 152 17.71 3.05 18.95
N SER A 153 18.82 2.32 19.01
CA SER A 153 18.83 0.95 18.50
C SER A 153 17.90 0.03 19.31
N PRO A 154 17.37 -1.05 18.71
CA PRO A 154 16.50 -1.99 19.43
C PRO A 154 17.09 -2.53 20.74
N HIS A 155 18.42 -2.70 20.80
CA HIS A 155 19.13 -3.11 22.01
C HIS A 155 19.01 -2.08 23.14
N HIS A 156 19.25 -0.80 22.85
CA HIS A 156 19.12 0.28 23.83
C HIS A 156 17.67 0.42 24.30
N GLN A 157 16.71 0.38 23.38
CA GLN A 157 15.28 0.45 23.69
C GLN A 157 14.84 -0.71 24.60
N SER A 158 15.29 -1.93 24.29
CA SER A 158 15.01 -3.13 25.10
C SER A 158 15.65 -3.05 26.49
N PHE A 159 16.90 -2.57 26.58
CA PHE A 159 17.59 -2.36 27.84
C PHE A 159 16.89 -1.30 28.72
N THR A 160 16.51 -0.16 28.13
CA THR A 160 15.72 0.87 28.82
C THR A 160 14.40 0.31 29.34
N ALA A 161 13.67 -0.44 28.52
CA ALA A 161 12.41 -1.07 28.92
C ALA A 161 12.59 -2.07 30.08
N ALA A 162 13.68 -2.86 30.07
CA ALA A 162 14.00 -3.79 31.16
C ALA A 162 14.27 -3.05 32.48
N ILE A 163 15.07 -1.97 32.47
CA ILE A 163 15.33 -1.15 33.67
C ILE A 163 14.04 -0.52 34.19
N LEU A 164 13.24 0.07 33.29
CA LEU A 164 11.97 0.68 33.68
C LEU A 164 11.00 -0.34 34.27
N CYS A 165 11.00 -1.60 33.80
CA CYS A 165 10.22 -2.68 34.41
C CYS A 165 10.68 -3.02 35.83
N LEU A 166 11.99 -3.03 36.12
CA LEU A 166 12.51 -3.22 37.47
C LEU A 166 12.08 -2.07 38.40
N LEU A 167 12.10 -0.83 37.90
CA LEU A 167 11.56 0.32 38.62
C LEU A 167 10.05 0.18 38.85
N GLY A 168 9.30 -0.27 37.83
CA GLY A 168 7.87 -0.55 37.90
C GLY A 168 7.55 -1.60 38.97
N TYR A 169 8.32 -2.67 39.05
CA TYR A 169 8.23 -3.68 40.12
C TYR A 169 8.41 -3.04 41.50
N ALA A 170 9.47 -2.25 41.71
CA ALA A 170 9.75 -1.61 42.99
C ALA A 170 8.64 -0.62 43.41
N VAL A 171 8.09 0.14 42.45
CA VAL A 171 6.97 1.07 42.69
C VAL A 171 5.68 0.30 43.00
N ALA A 172 5.41 -0.81 42.30
CA ALA A 172 4.20 -1.62 42.47
C ALA A 172 4.09 -2.19 43.89
N GLN A 173 5.21 -2.58 44.52
CA GLN A 173 5.21 -3.12 45.88
C GLN A 173 4.83 -2.09 46.96
N ARG A 174 4.86 -0.80 46.64
CA ARG A 174 4.49 0.29 47.57
C ARG A 174 3.02 0.66 47.38
N ALA A 175 2.12 -0.29 47.54
CA ALA A 175 0.66 -0.04 47.49
C ALA A 175 0.18 0.66 48.76
N ASN A 176 -0.79 1.56 48.64
CA ASN A 176 -1.46 2.17 49.79
C ASN A 176 -2.61 1.28 50.28
N ALA A 177 -3.03 1.47 51.53
CA ALA A 177 -4.31 0.91 52.00
C ALA A 177 -5.45 1.46 51.12
N ARG A 178 -6.44 0.62 50.78
CA ARG A 178 -7.60 1.08 49.99
C ARG A 178 -8.29 2.21 50.76
N PRO A 179 -8.46 3.40 50.15
CA PRO A 179 -9.26 4.45 50.75
C PRO A 179 -10.67 3.92 51.04
N SER A 180 -11.23 4.25 52.20
CA SER A 180 -12.67 4.08 52.45
C SER A 180 -13.43 4.89 51.40
N LEU A 181 -14.23 4.22 50.57
CA LEU A 181 -14.96 4.81 49.45
C LEU A 181 -15.73 6.06 49.94
N PRO A 182 -15.41 7.28 49.47
CA PRO A 182 -16.37 8.37 49.60
C PRO A 182 -17.61 8.00 48.78
N THR A 183 -18.79 8.18 49.36
CA THR A 183 -20.08 8.08 48.68
C THR A 183 -20.01 8.88 47.37
N ARG A 184 -19.99 8.17 46.24
CA ARG A 184 -19.86 8.75 44.89
C ARG A 184 -20.95 9.81 44.71
N ASN A 185 -20.56 11.05 44.52
CA ASN A 185 -21.48 12.11 44.10
C ASN A 185 -21.84 11.84 42.62
N THR A 186 -22.98 11.20 42.43
CA THR A 186 -23.57 10.75 41.16
C THR A 186 -23.96 11.95 40.30
N ARG A 187 -23.06 12.45 39.43
CA ARG A 187 -23.45 13.38 38.34
C ARG A 187 -22.78 13.17 36.99
N ALA A 188 -21.75 12.33 36.85
CA ALA A 188 -21.26 11.95 35.52
C ALA A 188 -22.13 10.80 34.99
N SER A 189 -22.87 10.99 33.90
CA SER A 189 -23.69 9.94 33.31
C SER A 189 -22.81 8.76 32.90
N ALA A 190 -22.82 7.69 33.68
CA ALA A 190 -22.06 6.50 33.34
C ALA A 190 -22.60 5.93 32.03
N ILE A 191 -21.73 5.76 31.04
CA ILE A 191 -22.10 5.06 29.82
C ILE A 191 -22.18 3.55 30.12
N PRO A 192 -23.13 2.82 29.53
CA PRO A 192 -23.19 1.37 29.66
C PRO A 192 -21.86 0.72 29.27
N PHE A 193 -21.47 -0.33 29.99
CA PHE A 193 -20.20 -1.04 29.74
C PHE A 193 -20.06 -1.50 28.28
N ALA A 194 -21.14 -2.05 27.71
CA ALA A 194 -21.15 -2.50 26.31
C ALA A 194 -20.82 -1.37 25.33
N PHE A 195 -21.33 -0.15 25.58
CA PHE A 195 -21.06 1.01 24.74
C PHE A 195 -19.60 1.48 24.89
N ALA A 196 -19.06 1.48 26.11
CA ALA A 196 -17.64 1.77 26.32
C ALA A 196 -16.75 0.73 25.62
N LEU A 197 -17.10 -0.55 25.72
CA LEU A 197 -16.36 -1.65 25.08
C LEU A 197 -16.34 -1.50 23.55
N VAL A 198 -17.51 -1.31 22.93
CA VAL A 198 -17.62 -1.13 21.46
C VAL A 198 -16.88 0.13 21.01
N GLY A 199 -17.08 1.26 21.71
CA GLY A 199 -16.45 2.52 21.36
C GLY A 199 -14.92 2.47 21.48
N LEU A 200 -14.39 1.92 22.57
CA LEU A 200 -12.95 1.75 22.75
C LEU A 200 -12.38 0.76 21.73
N THR A 201 -13.11 -0.30 21.37
CA THR A 201 -12.68 -1.25 20.32
C THR A 201 -12.56 -0.55 18.97
N ALA A 202 -13.56 0.27 18.59
CA ALA A 202 -13.52 1.02 17.34
C ALA A 202 -12.34 2.02 17.30
N LEU A 203 -12.06 2.69 18.42
CA LEU A 203 -10.94 3.64 18.54
C LEU A 203 -9.58 2.96 18.44
N VAL A 204 -9.36 1.87 19.18
CA VAL A 204 -8.09 1.11 19.12
C VAL A 204 -7.87 0.49 17.74
N TRP A 205 -8.94 0.03 17.09
CA TRP A 205 -8.86 -0.49 15.72
C TRP A 205 -8.43 0.61 14.74
N LEU A 206 -9.13 1.76 14.74
CA LEU A 206 -8.77 2.90 13.89
C LEU A 206 -7.33 3.36 14.13
N ASP A 207 -6.94 3.48 15.41
CA ASP A 207 -5.59 3.86 15.80
C ASP A 207 -4.55 2.87 15.26
N SER A 208 -4.72 1.58 15.52
CA SER A 208 -3.75 0.55 15.10
C SER A 208 -3.62 0.47 13.58
N ALA A 209 -4.71 0.68 12.83
CA ALA A 209 -4.67 0.73 11.38
C ALA A 209 -3.96 1.98 10.86
N ALA A 210 -4.34 3.17 11.35
CA ALA A 210 -3.71 4.42 10.97
C ALA A 210 -2.22 4.42 11.32
N PHE A 211 -1.86 3.96 12.52
CA PHE A 211 -0.48 3.78 12.94
C PHE A 211 0.29 2.90 11.94
N PHE A 212 -0.24 1.72 11.63
CA PHE A 212 0.43 0.79 10.73
C PHE A 212 0.64 1.39 9.35
N ILE A 213 -0.38 2.06 8.80
CA ILE A 213 -0.33 2.73 7.49
C ILE A 213 0.72 3.84 7.48
N ILE A 214 0.71 4.73 8.48
CA ILE A 214 1.69 5.81 8.57
C ILE A 214 3.10 5.23 8.68
N GLN A 215 3.31 4.27 9.58
CA GLN A 215 4.63 3.71 9.87
C GLN A 215 5.26 3.00 8.66
N ASN A 216 4.44 2.36 7.82
CA ASN A 216 4.89 1.57 6.66
C ASN A 216 4.77 2.33 5.33
N THR A 217 4.38 3.61 5.35
CA THR A 217 4.34 4.46 4.16
C THR A 217 5.37 5.58 4.30
N PRO A 218 6.50 5.54 3.56
CA PRO A 218 7.61 6.48 3.77
C PRO A 218 7.22 7.96 3.75
N THR A 219 6.35 8.37 2.83
CA THR A 219 5.89 9.76 2.72
C THR A 219 5.02 10.21 3.89
N LEU A 220 4.16 9.33 4.40
CA LEU A 220 3.33 9.61 5.57
C LEU A 220 4.20 9.69 6.83
N LYS A 221 5.09 8.70 7.02
CA LYS A 221 6.03 8.66 8.15
C LYS A 221 6.89 9.91 8.22
N ALA A 222 7.45 10.33 7.07
CA ALA A 222 8.28 11.52 6.96
C ALA A 222 7.55 12.78 7.43
N GLY A 223 6.25 12.91 7.11
CA GLY A 223 5.44 14.06 7.47
C GLY A 223 4.77 14.01 8.85
N THR A 224 4.84 12.88 9.58
CA THR A 224 4.17 12.72 10.89
C THR A 224 5.12 12.65 12.07
N TRP A 225 6.16 11.81 12.00
CA TRP A 225 7.04 11.51 13.15
C TRP A 225 8.48 11.16 12.76
N GLU A 226 8.93 11.54 11.57
CA GLU A 226 10.35 11.49 11.22
C GLU A 226 11.02 12.83 11.51
N GLY A 227 12.20 12.79 12.13
CA GLY A 227 12.96 13.98 12.48
C GLY A 227 12.63 14.57 13.85
N ASN A 228 13.60 15.29 14.42
CA ASN A 228 13.55 15.75 15.81
C ASN A 228 12.40 16.71 16.10
N LEU A 229 12.06 17.59 15.14
CA LEU A 229 10.99 18.56 15.32
C LEU A 229 9.64 17.85 15.48
N HIS A 230 9.30 16.95 14.56
CA HIS A 230 8.05 16.18 14.61
C HIS A 230 7.94 15.37 15.91
N LEU A 231 9.03 14.74 16.34
CA LEU A 231 9.06 13.97 17.58
C LEU A 231 8.79 14.85 18.82
N TRP A 232 9.45 16.01 18.96
CA TRP A 232 9.16 16.93 20.07
C TRP A 232 7.74 17.51 20.00
N THR A 233 7.25 17.84 18.80
CA THR A 233 5.88 18.28 18.61
C THR A 233 4.88 17.21 19.06
N ASN A 234 5.08 15.96 18.66
CA ASN A 234 4.24 14.84 19.07
C ASN A 234 4.31 14.60 20.58
N ALA A 235 5.50 14.70 21.19
CA ALA A 235 5.67 14.59 22.64
C ALA A 235 4.79 15.61 23.39
N CYS A 236 4.90 16.88 23.03
CA CYS A 236 4.12 17.96 23.64
C CYS A 236 2.62 17.83 23.35
N LEU A 237 2.26 17.47 22.12
CA LEU A 237 0.87 17.33 21.69
C LEU A 237 0.16 16.18 22.43
N HIS A 238 0.82 15.03 22.56
CA HIS A 238 0.29 13.91 23.32
C HIS A 238 0.11 14.25 24.80
N LEU A 239 1.09 14.92 25.42
CA LEU A 239 1.01 15.34 26.82
C LEU A 239 -0.15 16.33 27.04
N GLY A 240 -0.25 17.36 26.20
CA GLY A 240 -1.32 18.35 26.26
C GLY A 240 -2.70 17.72 26.05
N ALA A 241 -2.86 16.88 25.03
CA ALA A 241 -4.11 16.19 24.74
C ALA A 241 -4.52 15.20 25.86
N ALA A 242 -3.57 14.53 26.51
CA ALA A 242 -3.85 13.62 27.62
C ALA A 242 -4.33 14.38 28.88
N LEU A 243 -3.71 15.53 29.19
CA LEU A 243 -4.17 16.41 30.27
C LEU A 243 -5.55 17.00 29.97
N LEU A 244 -5.79 17.40 28.71
CA LEU A 244 -7.11 17.84 28.25
C LEU A 244 -8.14 16.71 28.38
N SER A 245 -7.79 15.48 28.03
CA SER A 245 -8.68 14.32 28.20
C SER A 245 -9.09 14.13 29.66
N ALA A 246 -8.14 14.16 30.59
CA ALA A 246 -8.44 14.06 32.02
C ALA A 246 -9.36 15.19 32.50
N TYR A 247 -9.13 16.42 32.04
CA TYR A 247 -10.00 17.56 32.33
C TYR A 247 -11.42 17.35 31.77
N LEU A 248 -11.54 16.92 30.52
CA LEU A 248 -12.83 16.67 29.85
C LEU A 248 -13.59 15.50 30.48
N LEU A 249 -12.90 14.43 30.89
CA LEU A 249 -13.51 13.30 31.59
C LEU A 249 -14.20 13.75 32.89
N ARG A 250 -13.58 14.67 33.65
CA ARG A 250 -14.17 15.22 34.87
C ARG A 250 -15.36 16.14 34.61
N ARG A 251 -15.28 16.98 33.58
CA ARG A 251 -16.25 18.05 33.31
C ARG A 251 -17.43 17.60 32.45
N ARG A 252 -17.19 16.74 31.47
CA ARG A 252 -18.13 16.36 30.40
C ARG A 252 -18.42 14.85 30.35
N GLY A 253 -17.62 14.03 31.06
CA GLY A 253 -17.83 12.59 31.17
C GLY A 253 -17.26 11.77 30.01
N THR A 254 -17.36 10.45 30.13
CA THR A 254 -16.74 9.49 29.20
C THR A 254 -17.28 9.58 27.78
N ALA A 255 -18.61 9.71 27.61
CA ALA A 255 -19.23 9.79 26.28
C ALA A 255 -18.63 10.93 25.45
N PHE A 256 -18.49 12.12 26.05
CA PHE A 256 -17.94 13.29 25.37
C PHE A 256 -16.52 13.03 24.88
N VAL A 257 -15.66 12.47 25.74
CA VAL A 257 -14.26 12.19 25.39
C VAL A 257 -14.14 11.13 24.30
N LEU A 258 -14.95 10.06 24.32
CA LEU A 258 -14.97 9.07 23.24
C LEU A 258 -15.45 9.68 21.91
N CYS A 259 -16.48 10.53 21.94
CA CYS A 259 -16.95 11.26 20.76
C CYS A 259 -15.87 12.21 20.21
N SER A 260 -15.18 12.95 21.07
CA SER A 260 -14.07 13.83 20.64
C SER A 260 -12.90 13.03 20.07
N ALA A 261 -12.56 11.89 20.69
CA ALA A 261 -11.49 11.03 20.22
C ALA A 261 -11.79 10.43 18.85
N VAL A 262 -13.01 9.92 18.62
CA VAL A 262 -13.37 9.34 17.31
C VAL A 262 -13.45 10.40 16.24
N LEU A 263 -13.91 11.61 16.56
CA LEU A 263 -13.93 12.70 15.60
C LEU A 263 -12.51 13.09 15.18
N ALA A 264 -11.58 13.24 16.14
CA ALA A 264 -10.19 13.54 15.85
C ALA A 264 -9.52 12.43 15.03
N LEU A 265 -9.70 11.15 15.40
CA LEU A 265 -9.15 10.02 14.65
C LEU A 265 -9.79 9.87 13.27
N ALA A 266 -11.09 10.12 13.12
CA ALA A 266 -11.78 10.10 11.84
C ALA A 266 -11.25 11.18 10.90
N ILE A 267 -11.09 12.42 11.40
CA ILE A 267 -10.48 13.51 10.65
C ILE A 267 -9.07 13.11 10.22
N ALA A 268 -8.24 12.59 11.13
CA ALA A 268 -6.90 12.13 10.80
C ALA A 268 -6.91 11.05 9.71
N CYS A 269 -7.74 10.01 9.85
CA CYS A 269 -7.84 8.93 8.85
C CYS A 269 -8.26 9.45 7.47
N ILE A 270 -9.20 10.40 7.41
CA ILE A 270 -9.63 11.02 6.14
C ILE A 270 -8.49 11.85 5.54
N LEU A 271 -7.79 12.66 6.35
CA LEU A 271 -6.68 13.49 5.89
C LEU A 271 -5.50 12.66 5.36
N LEU A 272 -5.26 11.46 5.92
CA LEU A 272 -4.19 10.56 5.46
C LEU A 272 -4.38 10.02 4.02
N HIS A 273 -5.55 10.20 3.40
CA HIS A 273 -5.77 9.83 1.99
C HIS A 273 -5.09 10.79 1.01
N ASP A 274 -4.77 12.01 1.44
CA ASP A 274 -4.14 13.03 0.62
C ASP A 274 -2.75 13.37 1.21
N PRO A 275 -1.65 12.99 0.54
CA PRO A 275 -0.29 13.30 1.00
C PRO A 275 -0.05 14.79 1.27
N ALA A 276 -0.75 15.70 0.59
CA ALA A 276 -0.61 17.14 0.81
C ALA A 276 -1.14 17.59 2.18
N ARG A 277 -1.96 16.76 2.85
CA ARG A 277 -2.62 17.07 4.13
C ARG A 277 -2.01 16.34 5.33
N VAL A 278 -0.89 15.65 5.14
CA VAL A 278 -0.22 14.85 6.17
C VAL A 278 0.12 15.68 7.42
N VAL A 279 0.53 16.93 7.25
CA VAL A 279 0.85 17.83 8.39
C VAL A 279 -0.39 18.11 9.25
N LEU A 280 -1.59 18.20 8.64
CA LEU A 280 -2.82 18.34 9.42
C LEU A 280 -3.18 17.01 10.09
N ALA A 281 -3.00 15.88 9.38
CA ALA A 281 -3.23 14.56 9.95
C ALA A 281 -2.32 14.31 11.18
N SER A 282 -1.06 14.77 11.15
CA SER A 282 -0.09 14.65 12.24
C SER A 282 -0.48 15.44 13.49
N LEU A 283 -1.42 16.40 13.39
CA LEU A 283 -1.98 17.10 14.54
C LEU A 283 -3.18 16.33 15.13
N PHE A 284 -4.13 15.94 14.28
CA PHE A 284 -5.36 15.29 14.74
C PHE A 284 -5.13 13.88 15.28
N TYR A 285 -4.18 13.14 14.70
CA TYR A 285 -3.92 11.76 15.09
C TYR A 285 -3.44 11.64 16.55
N PRO A 286 -2.36 12.32 17.01
CA PRO A 286 -1.94 12.26 18.41
C PRO A 286 -3.00 12.74 19.40
N ILE A 287 -3.80 13.74 19.02
CA ILE A 287 -4.91 14.24 19.85
C ILE A 287 -5.93 13.12 20.08
N GLY A 288 -6.44 12.52 19.00
CA GLY A 288 -7.43 11.45 19.09
C GLY A 288 -6.93 10.26 19.90
N VAL A 289 -5.69 9.84 19.65
CA VAL A 289 -5.01 8.76 20.39
C VAL A 289 -4.91 9.06 21.87
N SER A 290 -4.40 10.24 22.25
CA SER A 290 -4.28 10.62 23.67
C SER A 290 -5.63 10.71 24.38
N LEU A 291 -6.66 11.23 23.70
CA LEU A 291 -7.99 11.37 24.28
C LEU A 291 -8.56 10.01 24.71
N TYR A 292 -8.59 9.03 23.80
CA TYR A 292 -9.14 7.73 24.13
C TYR A 292 -8.23 6.92 25.06
N SER A 293 -6.91 7.06 24.95
CA SER A 293 -5.95 6.37 25.82
C SER A 293 -6.16 6.70 27.30
N VAL A 294 -6.37 7.97 27.64
CA VAL A 294 -6.68 8.36 29.03
C VAL A 294 -8.02 7.78 29.48
N ALA A 295 -9.02 7.76 28.60
CA ALA A 295 -10.30 7.11 28.91
C ALA A 295 -10.11 5.61 29.14
N LEU A 296 -9.33 4.92 28.30
CA LEU A 296 -9.03 3.49 28.39
C LEU A 296 -8.35 3.12 29.72
N VAL A 297 -7.43 3.96 30.21
CA VAL A 297 -6.73 3.77 31.50
C VAL A 297 -7.64 4.10 32.69
N ALA A 298 -8.38 5.22 32.64
CA ALA A 298 -9.20 5.67 33.75
C ALA A 298 -10.52 4.89 33.91
N TYR A 299 -11.04 4.32 32.83
CA TYR A 299 -12.39 3.77 32.79
C TYR A 299 -12.63 2.67 33.83
N PRO A 300 -11.80 1.62 33.93
CA PRO A 300 -12.12 0.50 34.82
C PRO A 300 -12.12 0.91 36.30
N SER A 301 -11.13 1.68 36.76
CA SER A 301 -11.05 2.09 38.17
C SER A 301 -12.01 3.23 38.56
N PHE A 302 -12.26 4.20 37.68
CA PHE A 302 -12.90 5.46 38.09
C PHE A 302 -14.24 5.74 37.40
N LEU A 303 -14.43 5.33 36.15
CA LEU A 303 -15.59 5.73 35.34
C LEU A 303 -16.64 4.63 35.22
N ALA A 304 -16.24 3.36 35.30
CA ALA A 304 -17.16 2.24 35.26
C ALA A 304 -18.01 2.17 36.54
N GLU A 305 -19.30 1.87 36.36
CA GLU A 305 -20.14 1.36 37.45
C GLU A 305 -19.68 -0.06 37.75
N SER A 306 -19.19 -0.32 38.96
CA SER A 306 -18.82 -1.65 39.41
C SER A 306 -19.20 -1.81 40.88
N GLY A 307 -19.96 -2.86 41.20
CA GLY A 307 -20.38 -3.18 42.56
C GLY A 307 -19.29 -3.88 43.36
N SER A 308 -18.26 -4.41 42.70
CA SER A 308 -17.13 -5.08 43.37
C SER A 308 -15.81 -4.98 42.61
N ALA A 309 -14.69 -5.16 43.32
CA ALA A 309 -13.37 -5.23 42.69
C ALA A 309 -13.22 -6.41 41.70
N THR A 310 -13.99 -7.50 41.85
CA THR A 310 -13.96 -8.62 40.88
C THR A 310 -14.60 -8.21 39.57
N GLU A 311 -15.77 -7.58 39.65
CA GLU A 311 -16.47 -7.08 38.47
C GLU A 311 -15.62 -6.07 37.71
N ARG A 312 -14.95 -5.17 38.45
CA ARG A 312 -13.99 -4.21 37.89
C ARG A 312 -12.86 -4.88 37.11
N SER A 313 -12.20 -5.89 37.68
CA SER A 313 -11.15 -6.62 36.96
C SER A 313 -11.68 -7.43 35.78
N ARG A 314 -12.90 -7.99 35.84
CA ARG A 314 -13.53 -8.65 34.68
C ARG A 314 -13.80 -7.66 33.54
N LYS A 315 -14.35 -6.48 33.85
CA LYS A 315 -14.58 -5.41 32.87
C LYS A 315 -13.27 -4.94 32.24
N ALA A 316 -12.22 -4.75 33.04
CA ALA A 316 -10.88 -4.43 32.54
C ALA A 316 -10.33 -5.54 31.64
N GLY A 317 -10.45 -6.81 32.05
CA GLY A 317 -10.00 -7.96 31.26
C GLY A 317 -10.67 -8.04 29.90
N LEU A 318 -11.99 -7.84 29.83
CA LEU A 318 -12.75 -7.80 28.58
C LEU A 318 -12.34 -6.62 27.69
N ILE A 319 -12.17 -5.42 28.26
CA ILE A 319 -11.71 -4.24 27.50
C ILE A 319 -10.35 -4.51 26.88
N TYR A 320 -9.36 -4.96 27.65
CA TYR A 320 -7.99 -5.12 27.13
C TYR A 320 -7.85 -6.35 26.22
N ALA A 321 -8.64 -7.42 26.43
CA ALA A 321 -8.67 -8.56 25.52
C ALA A 321 -9.33 -8.19 24.17
N ILE A 322 -10.48 -7.52 24.19
CA ILE A 322 -11.26 -7.22 22.97
C ILE A 322 -10.79 -5.92 22.34
N ALA A 323 -10.89 -4.80 23.05
CA ALA A 323 -10.51 -3.49 22.50
C ALA A 323 -8.99 -3.40 22.30
N GLY A 324 -8.22 -3.80 23.32
CA GLY A 324 -6.76 -3.75 23.28
C GLY A 324 -6.16 -4.70 22.24
N TRP A 325 -6.12 -6.00 22.55
CA TRP A 325 -5.40 -6.99 21.73
C TRP A 325 -6.12 -7.34 20.43
N PHE A 326 -7.38 -7.76 20.49
CA PHE A 326 -8.11 -8.15 19.28
C PHE A 326 -8.34 -6.96 18.33
N GLY A 327 -8.79 -5.82 18.86
CA GLY A 327 -8.97 -4.59 18.09
C GLY A 327 -7.68 -4.11 17.44
N SER A 328 -6.54 -4.18 18.15
CA SER A 328 -5.24 -3.82 17.56
C SER A 328 -4.80 -4.78 16.46
N ALA A 329 -4.93 -6.09 16.67
CA ALA A 329 -4.60 -7.10 15.67
C ALA A 329 -5.42 -6.92 14.37
N MET A 330 -6.72 -6.64 14.50
CA MET A 330 -7.58 -6.36 13.35
C MET A 330 -7.24 -5.04 12.65
N GLY A 331 -6.89 -4.00 13.40
CA GLY A 331 -6.42 -2.74 12.83
C GLY A 331 -5.13 -2.90 12.03
N ILE A 332 -4.14 -3.61 12.58
CA ILE A 332 -2.87 -3.92 11.89
C ILE A 332 -3.14 -4.73 10.61
N GLY A 333 -3.95 -5.80 10.69
CA GLY A 333 -4.31 -6.60 9.52
C GLY A 333 -4.99 -5.77 8.42
N MET A 334 -5.89 -4.85 8.80
CA MET A 334 -6.49 -3.92 7.86
C MET A 334 -5.45 -3.01 7.18
N GLY A 335 -4.52 -2.45 7.96
CA GLY A 335 -3.45 -1.60 7.43
C GLY A 335 -2.53 -2.34 6.46
N GLN A 336 -2.24 -3.63 6.72
CA GLN A 336 -1.45 -4.50 5.85
C GLN A 336 -2.10 -4.71 4.48
N HIS A 337 -3.42 -4.93 4.45
CA HIS A 337 -4.12 -5.27 3.21
C HIS A 337 -4.61 -4.07 2.41
N LEU A 338 -5.04 -2.98 3.07
CA LEU A 338 -5.78 -1.90 2.41
C LEU A 338 -4.93 -0.65 2.13
N LYS A 339 -3.72 -0.51 2.71
CA LYS A 339 -2.82 0.66 2.60
C LYS A 339 -3.40 2.04 2.99
N GLN A 340 -4.71 2.12 3.22
CA GLN A 340 -5.47 3.27 3.71
C GLN A 340 -6.66 2.77 4.54
N VAL A 341 -7.17 3.61 5.46
CA VAL A 341 -8.35 3.26 6.26
C VAL A 341 -9.61 3.57 5.45
N PRO A 342 -10.46 2.59 5.08
CA PRO A 342 -11.63 2.86 4.24
C PRO A 342 -12.59 3.87 4.88
N ILE A 343 -13.04 4.87 4.11
CA ILE A 343 -14.03 5.87 4.58
C ILE A 343 -15.31 5.21 5.14
N PRO A 344 -15.88 4.14 4.54
CA PRO A 344 -17.03 3.46 5.14
C PRO A 344 -16.74 2.91 6.55
N PHE A 345 -15.52 2.43 6.78
CA PHE A 345 -15.10 1.95 8.09
C PHE A 345 -15.01 3.09 9.11
N VAL A 346 -14.45 4.24 8.71
CA VAL A 346 -14.45 5.46 9.53
C VAL A 346 -15.87 5.88 9.89
N ALA A 347 -16.79 5.85 8.92
CA ALA A 347 -18.20 6.16 9.15
C ALA A 347 -18.84 5.19 10.16
N VAL A 348 -18.60 3.88 10.03
CA VAL A 348 -19.08 2.87 10.99
C VAL A 348 -18.54 3.12 12.39
N ALA A 349 -17.24 3.43 12.55
CA ALA A 349 -16.65 3.74 13.85
C ALA A 349 -17.29 4.97 14.50
N VAL A 350 -17.53 6.03 13.71
CA VAL A 350 -18.27 7.22 14.15
C VAL A 350 -19.69 6.84 14.56
N LEU A 351 -20.41 6.05 13.75
CA LEU A 351 -21.77 5.59 14.07
C LEU A 351 -21.83 4.72 15.33
N CYS A 352 -20.85 3.86 15.58
CA CYS A 352 -20.79 3.03 16.79
C CYS A 352 -20.74 3.88 18.07
N ILE A 353 -20.04 5.02 18.03
CA ILE A 353 -19.88 5.91 19.18
C ILE A 353 -20.99 6.96 19.23
N PHE A 354 -21.39 7.53 18.10
CA PHE A 354 -22.48 8.51 18.07
C PHE A 354 -23.87 7.87 18.09
N GLY A 355 -24.00 6.57 17.85
CA GLY A 355 -25.27 5.91 17.57
C GLY A 355 -26.33 6.08 18.66
N THR A 356 -25.95 6.06 19.93
CA THR A 356 -26.91 6.28 21.03
C THR A 356 -27.33 7.75 21.18
N THR A 357 -26.45 8.69 20.84
CA THR A 357 -26.72 10.14 20.82
C THR A 357 -27.54 10.51 19.59
N LEU A 358 -27.17 10.01 18.41
CA LEU A 358 -27.90 10.14 17.14
C LEU A 358 -29.28 9.53 17.26
N PHE A 359 -29.43 8.33 17.84
CA PHE A 359 -30.72 7.70 18.04
C PHE A 359 -31.61 8.49 19.01
N ARG A 360 -31.06 9.00 20.11
CA ARG A 360 -31.81 9.89 21.03
C ARG A 360 -32.24 11.18 20.33
N LEU A 361 -31.31 11.84 19.64
CA LEU A 361 -31.57 13.08 18.90
C LEU A 361 -32.59 12.87 17.77
N ALA A 362 -32.49 11.76 17.03
CA ALA A 362 -33.44 11.38 15.99
C ALA A 362 -34.83 11.03 16.54
N ARG A 363 -34.91 10.57 17.79
CA ARG A 363 -36.19 10.28 18.44
C ARG A 363 -36.86 11.55 18.99
N THR A 364 -36.09 12.48 19.57
CA THR A 364 -36.62 13.76 20.08
C THR A 364 -36.89 14.76 18.97
N HIS A 365 -36.03 14.83 17.96
CA HIS A 365 -36.12 15.75 16.83
C HIS A 365 -36.52 15.05 15.54
N ARG A 366 -37.42 14.05 15.63
CA ARG A 366 -37.80 13.20 14.48
C ARG A 366 -38.33 14.02 13.31
N LYS A 367 -39.06 15.10 13.60
CA LYS A 367 -39.60 16.02 12.60
C LYS A 367 -38.50 16.87 11.98
N GLU A 368 -37.63 17.51 12.76
CA GLU A 368 -36.52 18.30 12.21
C GLU A 368 -35.53 17.43 11.44
N MET A 369 -35.21 16.22 11.91
CA MET A 369 -34.31 15.30 11.21
C MET A 369 -34.91 14.79 9.90
N THR A 370 -36.23 14.60 9.82
CA THR A 370 -36.90 14.25 8.56
C THR A 370 -36.83 15.43 7.59
N VAL A 371 -37.07 16.65 8.06
CA VAL A 371 -36.96 17.87 7.24
C VAL A 371 -35.52 18.10 6.78
N VAL A 372 -34.53 17.99 7.67
CA VAL A 372 -33.11 18.13 7.33
C VAL A 372 -32.65 17.01 6.40
N SER A 373 -33.11 15.77 6.58
CA SER A 373 -32.79 14.67 5.67
C SER A 373 -33.43 14.86 4.31
N LEU A 374 -34.69 15.29 4.24
CA LEU A 374 -35.36 15.64 2.97
C LEU A 374 -34.73 16.87 2.33
N ALA A 375 -34.26 17.84 3.11
CA ALA A 375 -33.55 19.02 2.62
C ALA A 375 -32.13 18.68 2.18
N LEU A 376 -31.44 17.75 2.84
CA LEU A 376 -30.13 17.24 2.42
C LEU A 376 -30.25 16.32 1.21
N ILE A 377 -31.29 15.49 1.12
CA ILE A 377 -31.60 14.68 -0.06
C ILE A 377 -32.01 15.60 -1.20
N GLY A 378 -32.86 16.60 -0.95
CA GLY A 378 -33.25 17.61 -1.93
C GLY A 378 -32.06 18.44 -2.38
N ALA A 379 -31.22 18.91 -1.46
CA ALA A 379 -29.97 19.60 -1.76
C ALA A 379 -29.02 18.68 -2.53
N LEU A 380 -28.87 17.41 -2.15
CA LEU A 380 -28.06 16.42 -2.86
C LEU A 380 -28.61 16.17 -4.27
N CYS A 381 -29.93 16.08 -4.46
CA CYS A 381 -30.59 15.96 -5.76
C CYS A 381 -30.43 17.23 -6.61
N LEU A 382 -30.33 18.42 -5.99
CA LEU A 382 -30.04 19.70 -6.65
C LEU A 382 -28.55 19.91 -6.92
N TYR A 383 -27.66 19.34 -6.10
CA TYR A 383 -26.20 19.38 -6.24
C TYR A 383 -25.69 18.32 -7.23
N LEU A 384 -26.44 17.21 -7.38
CA LEU A 384 -26.15 16.15 -8.35
C LEU A 384 -26.00 16.70 -9.78
N PRO A 385 -26.91 17.52 -10.33
CA PRO A 385 -26.74 18.03 -11.70
C PRO A 385 -25.55 18.99 -11.88
N GLN A 386 -24.96 19.55 -10.82
CA GLN A 386 -23.81 20.48 -10.92
C GLN A 386 -22.45 19.81 -10.66
N ASN A 387 -22.41 18.61 -10.06
CA ASN A 387 -21.18 17.85 -9.82
C ASN A 387 -21.17 16.44 -10.45
N LEU A 388 -22.24 16.06 -11.15
CA LEU A 388 -22.29 14.89 -12.05
C LEU A 388 -21.77 15.19 -13.46
N THR A 389 -20.67 15.94 -13.56
CA THR A 389 -19.60 15.57 -14.50
C THR A 389 -18.57 14.70 -13.78
N THR A 390 -19.03 13.77 -12.95
CA THR A 390 -18.34 12.49 -12.81
C THR A 390 -18.88 11.61 -13.91
N GLN A 391 -18.01 11.24 -14.84
CA GLN A 391 -18.26 10.17 -15.80
C GLN A 391 -19.00 9.07 -15.07
N SER A 392 -20.22 8.78 -15.53
CA SER A 392 -20.74 7.43 -15.40
C SER A 392 -19.58 6.51 -15.80
N ALA A 393 -19.15 5.63 -14.90
CA ALA A 393 -18.33 4.50 -15.30
C ALA A 393 -19.23 3.63 -16.17
N SER A 394 -19.38 4.06 -17.43
CA SER A 394 -19.67 3.20 -18.55
C SER A 394 -18.74 1.99 -18.38
N PRO A 395 -19.20 0.75 -18.62
CA PRO A 395 -18.34 -0.41 -18.54
C PRO A 395 -17.03 -0.08 -19.25
N SER A 396 -15.93 -0.04 -18.47
CA SER A 396 -14.66 0.52 -18.95
C SER A 396 -14.34 -0.13 -20.28
N SER A 397 -14.11 0.65 -21.34
CA SER A 397 -13.85 0.12 -22.67
C SER A 397 -12.68 -0.88 -22.61
N ALA A 398 -12.62 -1.82 -23.54
CA ALA A 398 -11.51 -2.76 -23.61
C ALA A 398 -10.15 -2.03 -23.71
N VAL A 399 -10.11 -0.88 -24.39
CA VAL A 399 -8.94 0.01 -24.44
C VAL A 399 -8.55 0.52 -23.05
N GLU A 400 -9.51 0.96 -22.24
CA GLU A 400 -9.24 1.46 -20.89
C GLU A 400 -8.82 0.32 -19.93
N ARG A 401 -9.40 -0.88 -20.09
CA ARG A 401 -8.94 -2.07 -19.36
C ARG A 401 -7.53 -2.46 -19.77
N GLY A 402 -7.23 -2.47 -21.06
CA GLY A 402 -5.90 -2.77 -21.59
C GLY A 402 -4.84 -1.79 -21.13
N ARG A 403 -5.19 -0.49 -21.05
CA ARG A 403 -4.30 0.52 -20.47
C ARG A 403 -3.96 0.23 -19.01
N ARG A 404 -4.94 -0.22 -18.22
CA ARG A 404 -4.70 -0.64 -16.83
C ARG A 404 -3.81 -1.88 -16.76
N VAL A 405 -3.97 -2.83 -17.68
CA VAL A 405 -3.05 -3.98 -17.79
C VAL A 405 -1.63 -3.50 -18.11
N TYR A 406 -1.45 -2.59 -19.07
CA TYR A 406 -0.14 -2.01 -19.41
C TYR A 406 0.57 -1.40 -18.20
N ILE A 407 -0.18 -0.68 -17.36
CA ILE A 407 0.34 -0.06 -16.13
C ILE A 407 0.64 -1.13 -15.06
N ALA A 408 -0.28 -2.07 -14.84
CA ALA A 408 -0.17 -3.10 -13.81
C ALA A 408 1.00 -4.06 -14.06
N GLU A 409 1.24 -4.40 -15.33
CA GLU A 409 2.34 -5.28 -15.74
C GLU A 409 3.68 -4.55 -15.87
N GLY A 410 3.71 -3.25 -15.56
CA GLY A 410 4.94 -2.45 -15.54
C GLY A 410 5.59 -2.28 -16.91
N CYS A 411 4.85 -2.42 -18.02
CA CYS A 411 5.38 -2.33 -19.38
C CYS A 411 6.13 -1.02 -19.65
N ILE A 412 5.73 0.05 -18.96
CA ILE A 412 6.37 1.37 -18.99
C ILE A 412 7.87 1.39 -18.61
N HIS A 413 8.34 0.39 -17.85
CA HIS A 413 9.74 0.31 -17.45
C HIS A 413 10.68 -0.03 -18.61
N CYS A 414 10.15 -0.61 -19.68
CA CYS A 414 10.92 -0.94 -20.89
C CYS A 414 10.45 -0.11 -22.09
N HIS A 415 9.15 0.20 -22.17
CA HIS A 415 8.51 0.86 -23.30
C HIS A 415 7.89 2.20 -22.90
N SER A 416 8.39 3.29 -23.45
CA SER A 416 7.75 4.60 -23.30
C SER A 416 6.51 4.71 -24.21
N GLN A 417 5.60 5.62 -23.88
CA GLN A 417 4.58 6.11 -24.79
C GLN A 417 4.76 7.61 -24.99
N TYR A 418 6.00 8.00 -25.30
CA TYR A 418 6.38 9.38 -25.59
C TYR A 418 7.59 9.40 -26.53
N ILE A 419 7.32 9.62 -27.81
CA ILE A 419 8.36 9.81 -28.83
C ILE A 419 9.07 11.14 -28.60
N ARG A 420 10.41 11.13 -28.64
CA ARG A 420 11.23 12.32 -28.40
C ARG A 420 11.17 13.23 -29.63
N PRO A 421 10.64 14.47 -29.51
CA PRO A 421 10.58 15.40 -30.63
C PRO A 421 11.98 15.72 -31.17
N ASN A 422 12.07 15.99 -32.48
CA ASN A 422 13.31 16.37 -33.18
C ASN A 422 14.44 15.32 -33.11
N THR A 423 14.09 14.03 -33.06
CA THR A 423 15.06 12.93 -33.12
C THR A 423 14.68 11.93 -34.21
N ALA A 424 15.59 10.99 -34.53
CA ALA A 424 15.32 9.90 -35.47
C ALA A 424 14.10 9.04 -35.05
N ASP A 425 13.71 9.08 -33.77
CA ASP A 425 12.50 8.42 -33.28
C ASP A 425 11.23 8.81 -34.05
N ILE A 426 11.17 10.01 -34.64
CA ILE A 426 9.98 10.43 -35.40
C ILE A 426 9.82 9.57 -36.66
N LEU A 427 10.92 9.27 -37.36
CA LEU A 427 10.90 8.41 -38.53
C LEU A 427 10.83 6.92 -38.14
N THR A 428 11.40 6.54 -36.99
CA THR A 428 11.42 5.13 -36.57
C THR A 428 10.12 4.70 -35.88
N TRP A 429 9.54 5.54 -35.04
CA TRP A 429 8.44 5.15 -34.14
C TRP A 429 7.12 5.85 -34.42
N GLY A 430 7.11 7.00 -35.11
CA GLY A 430 5.89 7.74 -35.46
C GLY A 430 5.87 9.21 -34.99
N PRO A 431 4.76 9.91 -35.20
CA PRO A 431 4.66 11.33 -34.84
C PRO A 431 4.72 11.52 -33.31
N ALA A 432 5.48 12.53 -32.88
CA ALA A 432 5.56 12.93 -31.48
C ALA A 432 4.27 13.62 -31.03
N MET A 433 3.84 13.33 -29.79
CA MET A 433 2.75 14.07 -29.16
C MET A 433 3.27 15.35 -28.49
N THR A 434 2.37 16.32 -28.35
CA THR A 434 2.64 17.55 -27.61
C THR A 434 2.74 17.28 -26.11
N LEU A 435 3.45 18.15 -25.40
CA LEU A 435 3.50 18.09 -23.93
C LEU A 435 2.13 18.28 -23.28
N ALA A 436 1.21 19.00 -23.94
CA ALA A 436 -0.15 19.18 -23.46
C ALA A 436 -0.94 17.86 -23.51
N GLU A 437 -0.84 17.12 -24.62
CA GLU A 437 -1.45 15.79 -24.77
C GLU A 437 -0.85 14.79 -23.78
N LEU A 438 0.47 14.83 -23.55
CA LEU A 438 1.13 13.98 -22.55
C LEU A 438 0.62 14.27 -21.13
N ARG A 439 0.51 15.55 -20.75
CA ARG A 439 0.03 15.96 -19.42
C ARG A 439 -1.46 15.67 -19.20
N ALA A 440 -2.25 15.59 -20.27
CA ALA A 440 -3.66 15.23 -20.20
C ALA A 440 -3.88 13.74 -19.87
N GLN A 441 -2.86 12.89 -20.04
CA GLN A 441 -2.93 11.49 -19.63
C GLN A 441 -2.95 11.35 -18.10
N ASN A 442 -3.63 10.31 -17.60
CA ASN A 442 -3.68 10.01 -16.17
C ASN A 442 -3.40 8.52 -15.89
N PRO A 443 -2.20 8.13 -15.42
CA PRO A 443 -0.98 8.93 -15.31
C PRO A 443 -0.30 9.13 -16.68
N PRO A 444 0.58 10.15 -16.84
CA PRO A 444 1.42 10.27 -18.03
C PRO A 444 2.39 9.09 -18.20
N LEU A 445 2.43 8.49 -19.40
CA LEU A 445 3.25 7.30 -19.69
C LEU A 445 4.57 7.63 -20.43
N ILE A 446 5.33 8.61 -19.91
CA ILE A 446 6.57 9.09 -20.54
C ILE A 446 7.69 8.03 -20.59
N GLY A 447 7.71 7.10 -19.63
CA GLY A 447 8.77 6.11 -19.45
C GLY A 447 10.01 6.67 -18.75
N ASN A 448 10.67 5.85 -17.92
CA ASN A 448 11.91 6.23 -17.21
C ASN A 448 13.18 5.62 -17.83
N ARG A 449 13.04 4.49 -18.55
CA ARG A 449 14.11 3.80 -19.28
C ARG A 449 13.51 3.24 -20.57
N ARG A 450 14.19 3.43 -21.70
CA ARG A 450 13.76 2.92 -23.00
C ARG A 450 14.68 1.76 -23.40
N GLN A 451 14.31 0.56 -22.97
CA GLN A 451 15.00 -0.67 -23.38
C GLN A 451 14.38 -1.21 -24.67
N GLY A 452 13.05 -1.16 -24.79
CA GLY A 452 12.31 -1.52 -25.99
C GLY A 452 11.84 -0.30 -26.80
N PRO A 453 11.19 -0.52 -27.96
CA PRO A 453 10.65 0.55 -28.79
C PRO A 453 9.58 1.38 -28.06
N ASP A 454 9.41 2.62 -28.49
CA ASP A 454 8.28 3.45 -28.04
C ASP A 454 6.96 2.92 -28.63
N LEU A 455 5.92 2.89 -27.80
CA LEU A 455 4.63 2.30 -28.15
C LEU A 455 3.50 3.30 -28.38
N SER A 456 3.76 4.62 -28.28
CA SER A 456 2.72 5.65 -28.44
C SER A 456 2.01 5.64 -29.80
N GLN A 457 2.64 5.04 -30.81
CA GLN A 457 2.12 4.92 -32.17
C GLN A 457 2.12 3.47 -32.69
N VAL A 458 2.25 2.48 -31.78
CA VAL A 458 2.42 1.08 -32.18
C VAL A 458 1.24 0.52 -32.97
N GLY A 459 0.02 1.02 -32.75
CA GLY A 459 -1.17 0.60 -33.49
C GLY A 459 -1.13 0.95 -34.98
N GLY A 460 -0.27 1.89 -35.39
CA GLY A 460 0.02 2.13 -36.80
C GLY A 460 1.07 1.20 -37.41
N ARG A 461 1.90 0.57 -36.58
CA ARG A 461 3.10 -0.18 -36.98
C ARG A 461 3.00 -1.69 -36.80
N ARG A 462 2.14 -2.18 -35.90
CA ARG A 462 1.99 -3.60 -35.56
C ARG A 462 0.53 -3.99 -35.53
N SER A 463 0.22 -5.14 -36.12
CA SER A 463 -1.13 -5.68 -36.11
C SER A 463 -1.50 -6.29 -34.75
N PRO A 464 -2.80 -6.43 -34.43
CA PRO A 464 -3.25 -7.15 -33.23
C PRO A 464 -2.70 -8.59 -33.16
N LEU A 465 -2.59 -9.27 -34.29
CA LEU A 465 -2.02 -10.61 -34.36
C LEU A 465 -0.55 -10.61 -33.97
N TRP A 466 0.24 -9.69 -34.55
CA TRP A 466 1.66 -9.55 -34.23
C TRP A 466 1.86 -9.27 -32.74
N LEU A 467 1.08 -8.33 -32.19
CA LEU A 467 1.12 -8.00 -30.76
C LEU A 467 0.81 -9.23 -29.90
N LYS A 468 -0.25 -9.98 -30.22
CA LYS A 468 -0.64 -11.18 -29.49
C LYS A 468 0.42 -12.28 -29.56
N ALA A 469 0.97 -12.53 -30.74
CA ALA A 469 2.04 -13.50 -30.94
C ALA A 469 3.30 -13.11 -30.15
N HIS A 470 3.67 -11.83 -30.18
CA HIS A 470 4.80 -11.30 -29.42
C HIS A 470 4.60 -11.44 -27.90
N PHE A 471 3.39 -11.20 -27.37
CA PHE A 471 3.11 -11.46 -25.95
C PHE A 471 3.16 -12.95 -25.58
N PHE A 472 2.75 -13.84 -26.48
CA PHE A 472 2.77 -15.28 -26.24
C PHE A 472 4.19 -15.84 -26.21
N ASP A 473 5.04 -15.40 -27.14
CA ASP A 473 6.41 -15.86 -27.31
C ASP A 473 7.26 -14.78 -28.01
N PRO A 474 7.87 -13.86 -27.25
CA PRO A 474 8.59 -12.72 -27.81
C PRO A 474 9.73 -13.11 -28.76
N ASP A 475 10.50 -14.16 -28.45
CA ASP A 475 11.68 -14.59 -29.24
C ASP A 475 11.29 -15.23 -30.59
N GLN A 476 10.06 -15.77 -30.70
CA GLN A 476 9.56 -16.30 -31.97
C GLN A 476 9.24 -15.21 -33.01
N VAL A 477 9.00 -13.97 -32.57
CA VAL A 477 8.52 -12.87 -33.44
C VAL A 477 9.50 -11.70 -33.48
N SER A 478 10.32 -11.55 -32.44
CA SER A 478 11.43 -10.61 -32.38
C SER A 478 12.64 -11.35 -31.86
N ARG A 479 13.52 -11.76 -32.79
CA ARG A 479 14.73 -12.51 -32.48
C ARG A 479 15.56 -11.83 -31.39
N ALA A 480 16.07 -12.61 -30.44
CA ALA A 480 16.88 -12.13 -29.33
C ALA A 480 16.17 -11.08 -28.44
N SER A 481 14.82 -11.15 -28.37
CA SER A 481 14.05 -10.31 -27.46
C SER A 481 14.32 -10.70 -26.01
N PHE A 482 14.69 -9.71 -25.19
CA PHE A 482 14.80 -9.83 -23.73
C PHE A 482 13.44 -9.59 -23.03
N MET A 483 12.37 -9.35 -23.78
CA MET A 483 11.02 -9.23 -23.23
C MET A 483 10.56 -10.59 -22.68
N PRO A 484 10.02 -10.66 -21.45
CA PRO A 484 9.45 -11.90 -20.92
C PRO A 484 8.15 -12.27 -21.65
N SER A 485 7.78 -13.56 -21.61
CA SER A 485 6.47 -14.01 -22.11
C SER A 485 5.35 -13.54 -21.18
N TYR A 486 4.29 -13.01 -21.78
CA TYR A 486 3.04 -12.57 -21.11
C TYR A 486 1.87 -13.51 -21.42
N ARG A 487 2.15 -14.76 -21.82
CA ARG A 487 1.14 -15.78 -22.15
C ARG A 487 0.06 -15.96 -21.08
N TYR A 488 0.40 -15.79 -19.80
CA TYR A 488 -0.55 -15.93 -18.68
C TYR A 488 -1.70 -14.92 -18.75
N LEU A 489 -1.53 -13.76 -19.38
CA LEU A 489 -2.60 -12.77 -19.55
C LEU A 489 -3.76 -13.27 -20.41
N PHE A 490 -3.54 -14.33 -21.19
CA PHE A 490 -4.53 -14.93 -22.07
C PHE A 490 -5.17 -16.20 -21.48
N GLN A 491 -4.84 -16.56 -20.23
CA GLN A 491 -5.49 -17.67 -19.51
C GLN A 491 -6.85 -17.24 -18.92
N ASP A 492 -6.94 -15.99 -18.44
CA ASP A 492 -8.18 -15.38 -17.96
C ASP A 492 -8.78 -14.48 -19.05
N ALA A 493 -10.00 -14.80 -19.47
CA ALA A 493 -10.60 -14.57 -20.80
C ALA A 493 -10.56 -13.17 -21.45
N THR A 494 -10.04 -12.10 -20.83
CA THR A 494 -10.04 -10.77 -21.46
C THR A 494 -8.78 -9.93 -21.26
N ARG A 495 -7.87 -10.25 -20.32
CA ARG A 495 -6.78 -9.31 -19.95
C ARG A 495 -5.78 -9.09 -21.08
N GLY A 496 -5.32 -10.18 -21.70
CA GLY A 496 -4.40 -10.12 -22.83
C GLY A 496 -5.03 -9.50 -24.06
N ASP A 497 -6.29 -9.84 -24.37
CA ASP A 497 -7.00 -9.29 -25.52
C ASP A 497 -7.31 -7.78 -25.34
N ASP A 498 -7.67 -7.35 -24.13
CA ASP A 498 -7.84 -5.94 -23.78
C ASP A 498 -6.51 -5.16 -23.98
N LEU A 499 -5.36 -5.73 -23.55
CA LEU A 499 -4.04 -5.13 -23.74
C LEU A 499 -3.69 -4.98 -25.23
N VAL A 500 -3.94 -6.02 -26.03
CA VAL A 500 -3.74 -5.98 -27.49
C VAL A 500 -4.61 -4.88 -28.10
N GLN A 501 -5.87 -4.77 -27.70
CA GLN A 501 -6.78 -3.76 -28.21
C GLN A 501 -6.36 -2.34 -27.82
N TYR A 502 -5.86 -2.14 -26.60
CA TYR A 502 -5.30 -0.86 -26.17
C TYR A 502 -4.13 -0.43 -27.06
N LEU A 503 -3.14 -1.31 -27.24
CA LEU A 503 -1.96 -1.02 -28.06
C LEU A 503 -2.31 -0.80 -29.54
N ALA A 504 -3.23 -1.59 -30.09
CA ALA A 504 -3.73 -1.41 -31.45
C ALA A 504 -4.44 -0.06 -31.65
N ASN A 505 -4.99 0.53 -30.57
CA ASN A 505 -5.62 1.84 -30.59
C ASN A 505 -4.62 3.01 -30.42
N LEU A 506 -3.33 2.74 -30.12
CA LEU A 506 -2.32 3.78 -29.99
C LEU A 506 -1.84 4.24 -31.38
N ARG A 507 -2.57 5.20 -31.95
CA ARG A 507 -2.26 5.85 -33.22
C ARG A 507 -2.79 7.29 -33.25
N SER A 508 -1.93 8.23 -33.59
CA SER A 508 -2.25 9.64 -33.75
C SER A 508 -3.02 9.90 -35.06
N PRO A 509 -3.91 10.92 -35.09
CA PRO A 509 -4.49 11.43 -36.35
C PRO A 509 -3.44 11.83 -37.39
N ASN A 510 -2.25 12.26 -36.97
CA ASN A 510 -1.16 12.72 -37.86
C ASN A 510 -0.31 11.56 -38.41
N TYR A 511 -0.70 10.31 -38.17
CA TYR A 511 0.01 9.14 -38.69
C TYR A 511 0.12 9.09 -40.23
N PRO A 512 -0.84 9.60 -41.04
CA PRO A 512 -0.66 9.69 -42.50
C PRO A 512 0.58 10.46 -42.95
N ASP A 513 0.95 11.54 -42.25
CA ASP A 513 2.16 12.31 -42.56
C ASP A 513 3.43 11.49 -42.32
N HIS A 514 3.39 10.62 -41.30
CA HIS A 514 4.47 9.68 -41.02
C HIS A 514 4.62 8.63 -42.14
N LEU A 515 3.53 8.11 -42.68
CA LEU A 515 3.58 7.21 -43.84
C LEU A 515 4.20 7.89 -45.07
N ALA A 516 3.93 9.18 -45.28
CA ALA A 516 4.57 9.93 -46.35
C ALA A 516 6.10 10.07 -46.13
N ALA A 517 6.53 10.23 -44.88
CA ALA A 517 7.95 10.24 -44.53
C ALA A 517 8.63 8.87 -44.75
N GLU A 518 7.96 7.76 -44.41
CA GLU A 518 8.42 6.40 -44.69
C GLU A 518 8.59 6.17 -46.20
N GLN A 519 7.65 6.66 -47.02
CA GLN A 519 7.71 6.56 -48.47
C GLN A 519 8.82 7.42 -49.10
N ALA A 520 9.21 8.53 -48.45
CA ALA A 520 10.31 9.39 -48.90
C ALA A 520 11.69 8.88 -48.47
N TRP A 521 11.76 7.96 -47.50
CA TRP A 521 13.01 7.36 -47.06
C TRP A 521 13.62 6.49 -48.16
N HIS A 522 14.95 6.60 -48.34
CA HIS A 522 15.73 5.86 -49.35
C HIS A 522 17.05 5.34 -48.78
N LEU A 523 17.50 4.20 -49.33
CA LEU A 523 18.81 3.65 -49.00
C LEU A 523 19.92 4.55 -49.51
N SER A 524 21.01 4.64 -48.74
CA SER A 524 22.21 5.34 -49.18
C SER A 524 22.98 4.52 -50.21
N ALA A 525 23.65 5.20 -51.15
CA ALA A 525 24.48 4.53 -52.16
C ALA A 525 25.58 3.65 -51.54
N SER A 526 26.15 4.07 -50.41
CA SER A 526 27.14 3.29 -49.66
C SER A 526 26.55 2.01 -49.07
N SER A 527 25.33 2.06 -48.53
CA SER A 527 24.67 0.87 -47.98
C SER A 527 24.39 -0.19 -49.05
N ILE A 528 23.98 0.25 -50.24
CA ILE A 528 23.74 -0.62 -51.40
C ILE A 528 25.06 -1.23 -51.89
N ALA A 529 26.12 -0.42 -52.03
CA ALA A 529 27.41 -0.87 -52.55
C ALA A 529 28.09 -1.93 -51.68
N ASN A 530 27.85 -1.90 -50.36
CA ASN A 530 28.45 -2.83 -49.40
C ASN A 530 27.52 -4.01 -49.05
N ALA A 531 26.37 -4.16 -49.73
CA ALA A 531 25.40 -5.20 -49.43
C ALA A 531 25.97 -6.60 -49.71
N ASP A 532 25.63 -7.57 -48.85
CA ASP A 532 26.11 -8.95 -48.92
C ASP A 532 24.93 -9.92 -48.96
N ALA A 533 24.83 -10.75 -50.00
CA ALA A 533 23.70 -11.65 -50.20
C ALA A 533 23.68 -12.82 -49.20
N ASP A 534 24.84 -13.34 -48.79
CA ASP A 534 24.94 -14.44 -47.82
C ASP A 534 24.54 -13.95 -46.43
N LYS A 535 25.00 -12.74 -46.07
CA LYS A 535 24.53 -12.05 -44.87
C LYS A 535 23.03 -11.78 -44.93
N GLY A 536 22.52 -11.38 -46.11
CA GLY A 536 21.10 -11.17 -46.36
C GLY A 536 20.25 -12.40 -46.10
N ALA A 537 20.69 -13.57 -46.57
CA ALA A 537 20.01 -14.85 -46.33
C ALA A 537 19.94 -15.20 -44.85
N LEU A 538 21.02 -14.99 -44.10
CA LEU A 538 21.06 -15.21 -42.64
C LEU A 538 20.09 -14.29 -41.90
N LEU A 539 20.16 -12.99 -42.19
CA LEU A 539 19.27 -11.99 -41.58
C LEU A 539 17.80 -12.23 -41.93
N TYR A 540 17.51 -12.67 -43.16
CA TYR A 540 16.17 -13.07 -43.55
C TYR A 540 15.67 -14.26 -42.73
N GLY A 541 16.50 -15.29 -42.56
CA GLY A 541 16.22 -16.43 -41.69
C GLY A 541 15.94 -16.02 -40.23
N ASP A 542 16.66 -15.03 -39.71
CA ASP A 542 16.49 -14.57 -38.33
C ASP A 542 15.25 -13.69 -38.11
N HIS A 543 14.90 -12.85 -39.09
CA HIS A 543 13.91 -11.78 -38.90
C HIS A 543 12.60 -12.01 -39.66
N CYS A 544 12.63 -12.72 -40.77
CA CYS A 544 11.48 -12.91 -41.66
C CYS A 544 10.89 -14.32 -41.57
N ALA A 545 11.66 -15.30 -41.07
CA ALA A 545 11.27 -16.72 -41.01
C ALA A 545 10.06 -17.04 -40.08
N THR A 546 9.58 -16.04 -39.34
CA THR A 546 8.38 -16.17 -38.49
C THR A 546 7.10 -16.29 -39.32
N CYS A 547 7.04 -15.60 -40.45
CA CYS A 547 5.85 -15.51 -41.32
C CYS A 547 6.09 -16.07 -42.72
N HIS A 548 7.34 -16.00 -43.18
CA HIS A 548 7.82 -16.69 -44.37
C HIS A 548 8.67 -17.87 -43.92
N GLU A 549 8.74 -18.99 -44.62
CA GLU A 549 9.73 -20.03 -44.34
C GLU A 549 11.12 -19.54 -44.80
N VAL A 550 12.19 -20.25 -44.42
CA VAL A 550 13.57 -19.85 -44.78
C VAL A 550 13.77 -19.77 -46.29
N ASP A 551 13.03 -20.57 -47.05
CA ASP A 551 13.03 -20.53 -48.49
C ASP A 551 12.19 -19.38 -49.08
N GLY A 552 11.31 -18.73 -48.32
CA GLY A 552 10.40 -17.69 -48.80
C GLY A 552 8.95 -18.13 -48.99
N ALA A 553 8.61 -19.41 -48.78
CA ALA A 553 7.24 -19.89 -48.82
C ALA A 553 6.41 -19.33 -47.65
N THR A 554 5.08 -19.36 -47.74
CA THR A 554 4.20 -18.93 -46.63
C THR A 554 4.27 -19.92 -45.46
N ARG A 555 4.55 -19.42 -44.26
CA ARG A 555 4.56 -20.27 -43.06
C ARG A 555 3.15 -20.58 -42.56
N ALA A 556 2.77 -21.87 -42.57
CA ALA A 556 1.40 -22.29 -42.25
C ALA A 556 1.05 -22.27 -40.74
N LYS A 557 2.04 -22.16 -39.84
CA LYS A 557 1.89 -22.28 -38.38
C LYS A 557 0.85 -21.32 -37.76
N TRP A 558 0.65 -20.14 -38.34
CA TRP A 558 -0.28 -19.12 -37.85
C TRP A 558 -1.48 -18.88 -38.78
N SER A 559 -1.69 -19.77 -39.76
CA SER A 559 -2.68 -19.63 -40.84
C SER A 559 -4.09 -19.26 -40.37
N SER A 560 -4.58 -19.89 -39.29
CA SER A 560 -5.91 -19.63 -38.74
C SER A 560 -6.10 -18.25 -38.10
N SER A 561 -5.00 -17.55 -37.82
CA SER A 561 -4.99 -16.29 -37.07
C SER A 561 -4.69 -15.07 -37.94
N PHE A 562 -4.23 -15.27 -39.17
CA PHE A 562 -3.95 -14.19 -40.13
C PHE A 562 -5.23 -13.57 -40.66
N LYS A 563 -5.25 -12.23 -40.76
CA LYS A 563 -6.31 -11.53 -41.49
C LYS A 563 -6.17 -11.75 -43.01
N ARG A 564 -4.91 -11.87 -43.46
CA ARG A 564 -4.53 -12.22 -44.83
C ARG A 564 -3.21 -12.99 -44.75
N LEU A 565 -3.13 -14.15 -45.41
CA LEU A 565 -1.89 -14.90 -45.47
C LEU A 565 -0.79 -14.09 -46.19
N PRO A 566 0.45 -14.09 -45.69
CA PRO A 566 1.55 -13.49 -46.42
C PRO A 566 1.78 -14.27 -47.73
N PRO A 567 2.06 -13.60 -48.85
CA PRO A 567 2.31 -14.28 -50.13
C PRO A 567 3.58 -15.13 -50.06
N SER A 568 3.63 -16.18 -50.89
CA SER A 568 4.88 -16.85 -51.20
C SER A 568 5.81 -15.85 -51.88
N LEU A 569 7.03 -15.71 -51.39
CA LEU A 569 8.03 -14.82 -52.00
C LEU A 569 8.63 -15.41 -53.29
N HIS A 570 8.15 -16.55 -53.76
CA HIS A 570 8.44 -17.06 -55.11
C HIS A 570 7.29 -16.78 -56.07
N ASP A 571 6.07 -17.08 -55.62
CA ASP A 571 4.90 -17.18 -56.51
C ASP A 571 4.00 -15.95 -56.48
N GLY A 572 4.14 -15.09 -55.46
CA GLY A 572 3.30 -13.93 -55.22
C GLY A 572 1.95 -14.29 -54.57
N PRO A 573 0.92 -13.43 -54.66
CA PRO A 573 0.85 -12.21 -55.47
C PRO A 573 1.63 -11.03 -54.87
N TRP A 574 2.38 -10.31 -55.73
CA TRP A 574 3.16 -9.12 -55.39
C TRP A 574 2.32 -7.84 -55.48
N GLN A 575 1.54 -7.56 -54.43
CA GLN A 575 0.64 -6.39 -54.42
C GLN A 575 1.35 -5.08 -54.09
N HIS A 576 2.47 -5.14 -53.37
CA HIS A 576 3.19 -3.97 -52.86
C HIS A 576 4.57 -3.77 -53.52
N VAL A 577 4.95 -4.66 -54.43
CA VAL A 577 6.21 -4.61 -55.19
C VAL A 577 5.87 -4.75 -56.66
N HIS A 578 6.31 -3.78 -57.47
CA HIS A 578 6.07 -3.82 -58.90
C HIS A 578 7.21 -4.56 -59.59
N LEU A 579 7.00 -5.84 -59.94
CA LEU A 579 8.05 -6.67 -60.55
C LEU A 579 8.60 -6.10 -61.87
N ASN A 580 7.78 -5.38 -62.63
CA ASN A 580 8.15 -4.74 -63.91
C ASN A 580 8.86 -3.38 -63.72
N ALA A 581 9.05 -2.90 -62.48
CA ALA A 581 9.79 -1.66 -62.21
C ALA A 581 11.30 -1.83 -62.50
N THR A 582 12.02 -0.71 -62.59
CA THR A 582 13.48 -0.75 -62.71
C THR A 582 14.11 -1.44 -61.48
N PRO A 583 15.29 -2.06 -61.61
CA PRO A 583 15.95 -2.72 -60.49
C PRO A 583 16.10 -1.81 -59.26
N GLU A 584 16.43 -0.54 -59.48
CA GLU A 584 16.61 0.46 -58.40
C GLU A 584 15.28 0.75 -57.69
N ALA A 585 14.20 0.94 -58.45
CA ALA A 585 12.87 1.19 -57.90
C ALA A 585 12.36 -0.03 -57.12
N ARG A 586 12.65 -1.25 -57.60
CA ARG A 586 12.27 -2.49 -56.92
C ARG A 586 13.06 -2.71 -55.63
N ILE A 587 14.38 -2.48 -55.65
CA ILE A 587 15.23 -2.50 -54.45
C ILE A 587 14.69 -1.51 -53.42
N GLN A 588 14.34 -0.30 -53.85
CA GLN A 588 13.82 0.74 -52.96
C GLN A 588 12.46 0.36 -52.34
N GLN A 589 11.54 -0.21 -53.12
CA GLN A 589 10.24 -0.72 -52.62
C GLN A 589 10.44 -1.84 -51.59
N LEU A 590 11.30 -2.81 -51.88
CA LEU A 590 11.63 -3.90 -50.96
C LEU A 590 12.26 -3.36 -49.67
N ALA A 591 13.17 -2.40 -49.77
CA ALA A 591 13.81 -1.78 -48.61
C ALA A 591 12.81 -1.09 -47.69
N GLN A 592 11.85 -0.35 -48.25
CA GLN A 592 10.78 0.29 -47.47
C GLN A 592 9.89 -0.75 -46.77
N ILE A 593 9.54 -1.84 -47.47
CA ILE A 593 8.75 -2.94 -46.88
C ILE A 593 9.51 -3.64 -45.76
N VAL A 594 10.80 -3.96 -45.95
CA VAL A 594 11.62 -4.59 -44.91
C VAL A 594 11.77 -3.66 -43.71
N ARG A 595 11.98 -2.35 -43.94
CA ARG A 595 12.19 -1.38 -42.87
C ARG A 595 10.92 -1.09 -42.07
N PHE A 596 9.82 -0.74 -42.74
CA PHE A 596 8.62 -0.18 -42.11
C PHE A 596 7.44 -1.16 -42.10
N GLY A 597 7.53 -2.26 -42.84
CA GLY A 597 6.45 -3.23 -42.99
C GLY A 597 5.41 -2.76 -44.00
N ILE A 598 4.24 -3.39 -43.96
CA ILE A 598 3.12 -3.03 -44.83
C ILE A 598 1.94 -2.60 -43.96
N PRO A 599 1.53 -1.32 -44.00
CA PRO A 599 0.43 -0.81 -43.19
C PRO A 599 -0.84 -1.64 -43.37
N GLN A 600 -1.55 -1.88 -42.25
CA GLN A 600 -2.81 -2.65 -42.21
C GLN A 600 -2.69 -4.14 -42.55
N THR A 601 -1.48 -4.68 -42.59
CA THR A 601 -1.22 -6.12 -42.73
C THR A 601 -0.52 -6.67 -41.49
N ASP A 602 -0.31 -7.99 -41.47
CA ASP A 602 0.46 -8.68 -40.43
C ASP A 602 1.98 -8.67 -40.71
N MET A 603 2.45 -7.98 -41.78
CA MET A 603 3.88 -7.80 -42.11
C MET A 603 4.48 -6.62 -41.31
N PRO A 604 5.26 -6.87 -40.25
CA PRO A 604 5.87 -5.82 -39.44
C PRO A 604 7.07 -5.20 -40.16
N GLY A 605 7.46 -4.00 -39.72
CA GLY A 605 8.76 -3.42 -40.06
C GLY A 605 9.88 -3.92 -39.16
N HIS A 606 11.11 -3.84 -39.67
CA HIS A 606 12.36 -4.07 -38.95
C HIS A 606 13.14 -2.75 -38.80
N GLU A 607 12.52 -1.74 -38.18
CA GLU A 607 13.02 -0.36 -38.11
C GLU A 607 14.36 -0.23 -37.33
N TYR A 608 14.71 -1.29 -36.58
CA TYR A 608 15.92 -1.43 -35.79
C TYR A 608 17.12 -1.96 -36.58
N LEU A 609 16.93 -2.50 -37.78
CA LEU A 609 18.04 -2.93 -38.63
C LEU A 609 18.76 -1.72 -39.23
N SER A 610 20.08 -1.88 -39.40
CA SER A 610 20.88 -0.88 -40.10
C SER A 610 20.54 -0.84 -41.58
N ASP A 611 20.76 0.29 -42.25
CA ASP A 611 20.54 0.42 -43.69
C ASP A 611 21.39 -0.60 -44.48
N GLN A 612 22.57 -0.97 -43.95
CA GLN A 612 23.43 -2.01 -44.51
C GLN A 612 22.81 -3.41 -44.45
N ASP A 613 22.21 -3.74 -43.31
CA ASP A 613 21.53 -5.02 -43.10
C ASP A 613 20.27 -5.12 -43.96
N ILE A 614 19.50 -4.03 -44.03
CA ILE A 614 18.34 -3.94 -44.93
C ILE A 614 18.78 -4.10 -46.38
N SER A 615 19.85 -3.43 -46.81
CA SER A 615 20.39 -3.56 -48.17
C SER A 615 20.80 -5.00 -48.49
N SER A 616 21.38 -5.71 -47.51
CA SER A 616 21.79 -7.12 -47.63
C SER A 616 20.57 -8.05 -47.78
N ILE A 617 19.54 -7.89 -46.95
CA ILE A 617 18.27 -8.64 -47.06
C ILE A 617 17.62 -8.39 -48.43
N VAL A 618 17.55 -7.13 -48.85
CA VAL A 618 16.94 -6.73 -50.12
C VAL A 618 17.71 -7.30 -51.32
N LEU A 619 19.04 -7.33 -51.27
CA LEU A 619 19.87 -7.93 -52.31
C LEU A 619 19.53 -9.42 -52.49
N TRP A 620 19.47 -10.16 -51.39
CA TRP A 620 19.10 -11.59 -51.40
C TRP A 620 17.67 -11.82 -51.90
N LEU A 621 16.72 -11.03 -51.41
CA LEU A 621 15.32 -11.07 -51.86
C LEU A 621 15.21 -10.80 -53.35
N ASN A 622 15.82 -9.73 -53.85
CA ASN A 622 15.74 -9.35 -55.26
C ASN A 622 16.35 -10.42 -56.19
N GLN A 623 17.35 -11.19 -55.73
CA GLN A 623 17.88 -12.35 -56.46
C GLN A 623 16.93 -13.55 -56.42
N SER A 624 16.24 -13.76 -55.29
CA SER A 624 15.34 -14.91 -55.07
C SER A 624 13.97 -14.75 -55.72
N ILE A 625 13.48 -13.51 -55.84
CA ILE A 625 12.15 -13.19 -56.40
C ILE A 625 12.20 -12.94 -57.91
N ALA A 626 13.38 -12.68 -58.48
CA ALA A 626 13.51 -12.47 -59.92
C ALA A 626 13.07 -13.74 -60.66
N PRO A 627 12.25 -13.64 -61.73
CA PRO A 627 11.82 -14.81 -62.47
C PRO A 627 13.06 -15.58 -62.94
N ASN A 628 13.12 -16.85 -62.56
CA ASN A 628 14.09 -17.81 -63.10
C ASN A 628 13.97 -17.79 -64.64
N ASN A 629 14.83 -17.04 -65.30
CA ASN A 629 15.16 -17.29 -66.70
C ASN A 629 15.99 -18.57 -66.75
N GLY A 630 15.31 -19.71 -66.60
CA GLY A 630 15.73 -21.04 -67.04
C GLY A 630 17.16 -21.47 -66.69
N SER A 631 17.54 -21.54 -65.42
CA SER A 631 18.69 -22.35 -65.01
C SER A 631 18.26 -23.45 -64.02
N ILE A 632 18.35 -24.68 -64.51
CA ILE A 632 18.29 -25.91 -63.73
C ILE A 632 19.41 -25.85 -62.68
N ARG A 633 19.09 -26.05 -61.39
CA ARG A 633 20.12 -26.27 -60.36
C ARG A 633 20.84 -27.59 -60.67
N PRO A 634 22.18 -27.61 -60.88
CA PRO A 634 22.90 -28.87 -60.96
C PRO A 634 23.14 -29.35 -59.53
N GLY A 635 22.46 -30.42 -59.10
CA GLY A 635 22.89 -31.16 -57.90
C GLY A 635 21.88 -31.87 -57.01
N GLU A 636 20.62 -32.09 -57.38
CA GLU A 636 19.73 -32.96 -56.57
C GLU A 636 19.26 -34.18 -57.38
N ASN A 637 20.11 -35.22 -57.36
CA ASN A 637 19.71 -36.62 -57.42
C ASN A 637 20.06 -37.24 -56.06
N LEU A 638 19.07 -37.96 -55.50
CA LEU A 638 19.05 -38.80 -54.28
C LEU A 638 18.84 -38.09 -52.94
#